data_AF-A0A843AP48-F1
#
_entry.id   AF-A0A843AP48-F1
#
_cell.length_a   1.000
_cell.length_b   1.000
_cell.length_c   1.000
_cell.angle_alpha   90.00
_cell.angle_beta   90.00
_cell.angle_gamma   90.00
#
_symmetry.space_group_name_H-M   'P 1'
#
loop_
_entity.id
_entity.type
_entity.pdbx_description
1 polymer ?
#
loop_
_entity_poly.entity_id
_entity_poly.type
_entity_poly.pdbx_seq_one_letter_code
_entity_poly.pdbx_strand_id
1 'polypeptide(L)' 'MDIVDKSWEIQKGIEERVKLLGKGRYGRVLKMARKPTYDEYTKTVMIVGLGLVIVGGLGFTVYLLVTRLPGLLGL' A
#
# COMPACT_ATOMS: atom_id res chain seq x y z
N MET A 1 -8.42 -42.50 -6.48
CA MET A 1 -8.75 -41.18 -7.04
C MET A 1 -7.42 -40.48 -7.23
N ASP A 2 -7.01 -40.35 -8.48
CA ASP A 2 -5.66 -39.92 -8.83
C ASP A 2 -5.43 -38.47 -8.40
N ILE A 3 -4.18 -38.11 -8.10
CA ILE A 3 -3.78 -36.74 -7.71
C ILE A 3 -4.22 -35.71 -8.77
N VAL A 4 -4.35 -36.15 -10.02
CA VAL A 4 -4.83 -35.38 -11.17
C VAL A 4 -6.31 -34.97 -11.03
N ASP A 5 -7.19 -35.88 -10.58
CA ASP A 5 -8.62 -35.59 -10.44
C ASP A 5 -8.87 -34.57 -9.33
N LYS A 6 -8.15 -34.73 -8.21
CA LYS A 6 -8.22 -33.80 -7.08
C LYS A 6 -7.70 -32.41 -7.45
N SER A 7 -6.69 -32.35 -8.33
CA SER A 7 -6.17 -31.09 -8.87
C SER A 7 -7.17 -30.39 -9.79
N TRP A 8 -7.95 -31.15 -10.57
CA TRP A 8 -9.01 -30.64 -11.44
C TRP A 8 -10.17 -30.02 -10.66
N GLU A 9 -10.59 -30.64 -9.56
CA GLU A 9 -11.64 -30.10 -8.69
C GLU A 9 -11.21 -28.79 -7.99
N ILE A 10 -9.96 -28.74 -7.52
CA ILE A 10 -9.40 -27.54 -6.87
C ILE A 10 -9.28 -26.39 -7.86
N GLN A 11 -8.83 -26.65 -9.10
CA GLN A 11 -8.77 -25.62 -10.15
C GLN A 11 -10.15 -25.05 -10.48
N LYS A 12 -11.17 -25.91 -10.63
CA LYS A 12 -12.54 -25.47 -10.92
C LYS A 12 -13.11 -24.59 -9.81
N GLY A 13 -12.92 -24.98 -8.54
CA GLY A 13 -13.39 -24.20 -7.40
C GLY A 13 -12.73 -22.82 -7.28
N ILE A 14 -11.44 -22.72 -7.66
CA ILE A 14 -10.72 -21.43 -7.70
C ILE A 14 -11.19 -20.59 -8.88
N GLU A 15 -11.34 -21.18 -10.07
CA GLU A 15 -11.74 -20.48 -11.28
C GLU A 15 -13.15 -19.87 -11.15
N GLU A 16 -14.09 -20.57 -10.53
CA GLU A 16 -15.45 -20.09 -10.26
C GLU A 16 -15.47 -18.90 -9.28
N ARG A 17 -14.67 -18.96 -8.21
CA ARG A 17 -14.53 -17.85 -7.25
C ARG A 17 -13.89 -16.62 -7.88
N VAL A 18 -12.88 -16.82 -8.73
CA VAL A 18 -12.21 -15.73 -9.47
C VAL A 18 -13.14 -15.11 -10.52
N LYS A 19 -14.01 -15.90 -11.18
CA LYS A 19 -15.04 -15.38 -12.12
C LYS A 19 -16.04 -14.45 -11.44
N LEU A 20 -16.32 -14.65 -10.14
CA LEU A 20 -17.25 -13.83 -9.36
C LEU A 20 -16.60 -12.57 -8.77
N LEU A 21 -15.32 -12.63 -8.39
CA LEU A 21 -14.56 -11.50 -7.83
C LEU A 21 -14.48 -10.27 -8.74
N GLY A 22 -14.72 -10.42 -10.05
CA GLY A 22 -14.70 -9.33 -11.03
C GLY A 22 -16.05 -8.86 -11.58
N LYS A 23 -17.17 -9.46 -11.17
CA LYS A 23 -18.51 -9.21 -11.76
C LYS A 23 -19.52 -8.53 -10.82
N GLY A 24 -19.24 -8.45 -9.51
CA GLY A 24 -20.07 -7.73 -8.54
C GLY A 24 -20.05 -6.19 -8.72
N ARG A 25 -20.92 -5.47 -7.99
CA ARG A 25 -21.01 -3.99 -8.06
C ARG A 25 -19.65 -3.30 -7.95
N TYR A 26 -18.83 -3.68 -6.96
CA TYR A 26 -17.50 -3.08 -6.73
C TYR A 26 -16.47 -3.47 -7.78
N GLY A 27 -16.53 -4.70 -8.32
CA GLY A 27 -15.66 -5.13 -9.41
C GLY A 27 -15.88 -4.33 -10.70
N ARG A 28 -17.13 -3.93 -10.97
CA ARG A 28 -17.44 -3.03 -12.08
C ARG A 28 -16.90 -1.62 -11.85
N VAL A 29 -17.01 -1.09 -10.63
CA VAL A 29 -16.46 0.23 -10.26
C VAL A 29 -14.94 0.26 -10.42
N LEU A 30 -14.22 -0.75 -9.91
CA LEU A 30 -12.77 -0.84 -10.04
C LEU A 30 -12.29 -0.97 -11.50
N LYS A 31 -13.11 -1.60 -12.36
CA LYS A 31 -12.84 -1.67 -13.81
C LYS A 31 -13.09 -0.35 -14.54
N MET A 32 -14.03 0.47 -14.05
CA MET A 32 -14.32 1.80 -14.59
C MET A 32 -13.38 2.89 -14.05
N ALA A 33 -12.73 2.66 -12.91
CA ALA A 33 -11.76 3.58 -12.35
C ALA A 33 -10.53 3.72 -13.25
N ARG A 34 -10.06 4.95 -13.46
CA ARG A 34 -8.80 5.22 -14.17
C ARG A 34 -7.63 4.80 -13.28
N LYS A 35 -6.87 3.80 -13.74
CA LYS A 35 -5.62 3.41 -13.09
C LYS A 35 -4.56 4.48 -13.37
N PRO A 36 -3.79 4.92 -12.36
CA PRO A 36 -2.77 5.93 -12.57
C PRO A 36 -1.69 5.39 -13.52
N THR A 37 -1.13 6.26 -14.34
CA THR A 37 0.09 5.93 -15.09
C THR A 37 1.28 5.88 -14.14
N TYR A 38 2.37 5.24 -14.57
CA TYR A 38 3.62 5.21 -13.78
C TYR A 38 4.12 6.62 -13.45
N ASP A 39 3.98 7.58 -14.37
CA ASP A 39 4.39 8.96 -14.14
C ASP A 39 3.52 9.67 -13.12
N GLU A 40 2.19 9.51 -13.18
CA GLU A 40 1.24 10.07 -12.21
C GLU A 40 1.50 9.53 -10.80
N TYR A 41 1.72 8.22 -10.71
CA TYR A 41 2.04 7.54 -9.47
C TYR A 41 3.37 8.05 -8.89
N THR A 42 4.43 8.08 -9.71
CA THR A 42 5.77 8.48 -9.27
C THR A 42 5.78 9.93 -8.79
N LYS A 43 5.15 10.86 -9.53
CA LYS A 43 5.02 12.26 -9.10
C LYS A 43 4.32 12.39 -7.76
N THR A 44 3.21 11.67 -7.58
CA THR A 44 2.44 11.70 -6.33
C THR A 44 3.27 11.17 -5.16
N VAL A 45 3.92 10.02 -5.33
CA VAL A 45 4.76 9.41 -4.29
C VAL A 45 5.94 10.30 -3.93
N MET A 46 6.58 10.97 -4.89
CA MET A 46 7.67 11.90 -4.61
C MET A 46 7.21 13.10 -3.76
N ILE A 47 6.06 13.70 -4.09
CA ILE A 47 5.50 14.83 -3.32
C ILE A 47 5.16 14.40 -1.90
N VAL A 48 4.46 13.28 -1.75
CA VAL A 48 4.08 12.74 -0.44
C VAL A 48 5.33 12.37 0.37
N GLY A 49 6.31 11.71 -0.25
CA GLY A 49 7.57 11.33 0.38
C GLY A 49 8.35 12.54 0.88
N LEU A 50 8.43 13.60 0.08
CA LEU A 50 9.06 14.86 0.47
C LEU A 50 8.33 15.48 1.68
N GLY A 51 7.00 15.49 1.67
CA GLY A 51 6.19 15.95 2.80
C GLY A 51 6.46 15.18 4.10
N LEU A 52 6.55 13.85 4.01
CA LEU A 52 6.88 13.00 5.17
C LEU A 52 8.27 13.29 5.73
N VAL A 53 9.27 13.51 4.86
CA VAL A 53 10.63 13.86 5.28
C VAL A 53 10.66 15.22 5.99
N ILE A 54 9.95 16.22 5.47
CA ILE A 54 9.88 17.54 6.10
C ILE A 54 9.20 17.44 7.46
N VAL A 55 8.00 16.89 7.53
CA VAL A 55 7.21 16.83 8.78
C VAL A 55 7.91 15.95 9.81
N GLY A 56 8.41 14.79 9.40
CA GLY A 56 9.17 13.88 10.25
C GLY A 56 10.47 14.51 10.73
N GLY A 57 11.20 15.20 9.85
CA GLY A 57 12.43 15.91 10.18
C GLY A 57 12.20 17.05 11.17
N LEU A 58 11.12 17.81 11.01
CA LEU A 58 10.75 18.90 11.92
C LEU A 58 10.41 18.35 13.31
N GLY A 59 9.54 17.34 13.38
CA GLY A 59 9.21 16.66 14.63
C GLY A 59 10.42 16.01 15.31
N PHE A 60 11.29 15.37 14.53
CA PHE A 60 12.53 14.78 15.02
C PHE A 60 13.52 15.82 15.52
N THR A 61 13.62 16.97 14.86
CA THR A 61 14.47 18.08 15.29
C THR A 61 14.01 18.61 16.65
N VAL A 62 12.70 18.82 16.83
CA VAL A 62 12.13 19.23 18.12
C VAL A 62 12.42 18.19 19.20
N TYR A 63 12.24 16.90 18.90
CA TYR A 63 12.57 15.81 19.82
C TYR A 63 14.04 15.84 20.25
N LEU A 64 14.97 16.01 19.31
CA LEU A 64 16.40 16.08 19.61
C LEU A 64 16.73 17.28 20.50
N LEU A 65 16.15 18.45 20.22
CA LEU A 65 16.33 19.63 21.05
C LEU A 65 15.79 19.40 22.46
N VAL A 66 14.58 18.90 22.62
CA VAL A 66 14.00 18.68 23.96
C VAL A 66 14.73 17.58 24.74
N THR A 67 15.16 16.51 24.08
CA THR A 67 15.69 15.32 24.77
C THR A 67 17.20 15.37 24.99
N ARG A 68 17.96 15.94 24.04
CA ARG A 68 19.43 15.94 24.10
C ARG A 68 20.01 17.25 24.59
N LEU A 69 19.33 18.38 24.41
CA LEU A 69 19.83 19.68 24.87
C LEU A 69 19.91 19.80 26.40
N PRO A 70 18.96 19.29 27.22
CA PRO A 70 19.09 19.35 28.68
C PRO A 70 20.30 18.52 29.16
N GLY A 71 20.45 17.30 28.62
CA GLY A 71 21.57 16.40 28.95
C GLY A 71 22.95 16.90 28.47
N LEU A 72 23.01 17.76 27.45
CA LEU A 72 24.24 18.40 26.96
C LEU A 72 24.59 19.69 27.71
N LEU A 73 23.59 20.41 28.24
CA LEU A 73 23.77 21.63 29.02
C LEU A 73 23.97 21.39 30.53
N GLY A 74 23.84 20.13 31.00
CA GLY A 74 24.11 19.75 32.39
C GLY A 74 23.10 20.27 33.42
N LEU A 75 21.85 20.49 32.99
CA LEU A 75 20.71 20.86 33.84
C LEU A 75 19.84 19.64 34.17
#